data_AF-A0A6G6TIP6-F1
#
_entry.id   AF-A0A6G6TIP6-F1
#
_cell.length_a   1.000
_cell.length_b   1.000
_cell.length_c   1.000
_cell.angle_alpha   90.00
_cell.angle_beta   90.00
_cell.angle_gamma   90.00
#
_symmetry.space_group_name_H-M   'P 1'
#
loop_
_entity.id
_entity.type
_entity.pdbx_description
1 polymer ?
#
loop_
_entity_poly.entity_id
_entity_poly.type
_entity_poly.pdbx_seq_one_letter_code
_entity_poly.pdbx_strand_id
1 'polypeptide(L)'
;MPENIKTTIRLKKQEAIELKSLAFELTKEAIMMGKQKIYTESDIAHFAIENLIDLIVLDDNGDLSMIDLNTYKDIKQLGTTL
;
A
#
# COMPACT_ATOMS: atom_id res chain seq x y z
N MET A 1 23.07 8.78 -22.25
CA MET A 1 21.93 8.82 -21.31
C MET A 1 22.31 7.92 -20.16
N PRO A 2 22.38 8.38 -18.90
CA PRO A 2 22.61 7.46 -17.79
C PRO A 2 21.35 6.60 -17.66
N GLU A 3 21.50 5.28 -17.81
CA GLU A 3 20.43 4.34 -17.50
C GLU A 3 20.07 4.53 -16.04
N ASN A 4 18.83 4.96 -15.77
CA ASN A 4 18.31 4.97 -14.41
C ASN A 4 18.39 3.54 -13.90
N ILE A 5 19.26 3.30 -12.91
CA ILE A 5 19.35 2.04 -12.20
C ILE A 5 17.94 1.74 -11.70
N LYS A 6 17.27 0.74 -12.30
CA LYS A 6 16.05 0.17 -11.74
C LYS A 6 16.46 -0.53 -10.46
N THR A 7 16.58 0.25 -9.39
CA THR A 7 16.82 -0.28 -8.05
C THR A 7 15.55 -1.00 -7.65
N THR A 8 15.50 -2.30 -7.89
CA THR A 8 14.44 -3.14 -7.36
C THR A 8 14.58 -3.09 -5.85
N ILE A 9 13.64 -2.43 -5.17
CA ILE A 9 13.59 -2.42 -3.71
C ILE A 9 13.17 -3.82 -3.29
N ARG A 10 14.13 -4.59 -2.79
CA ARG A 10 13.86 -5.93 -2.25
C ARG A 10 13.30 -5.78 -0.84
N LEU A 11 12.13 -6.35 -0.61
CA LEU A 11 11.56 -6.46 0.73
C LEU A 11 12.58 -7.12 1.67
N LYS A 12 12.66 -6.60 2.90
CA LYS A 12 13.39 -7.27 3.97
C LYS A 12 12.73 -8.61 4.23
N LYS A 13 13.53 -9.55 4.75
CA LYS A 13 13.06 -10.91 5.06
C LYS A 13 11.80 -10.91 5.92
N GLN A 14 11.74 -10.01 6.90
CA GLN A 14 10.61 -9.90 7.82
C GLN A 14 9.35 -9.37 7.11
N GLU A 15 9.48 -8.31 6.30
CA GLU A 15 8.38 -7.73 5.52
C GLU A 15 7.75 -8.77 4.58
N ALA A 16 8.58 -9.60 3.94
CA ALA A 16 8.10 -10.70 3.09
C ALA A 16 7.34 -11.78 3.88
N ILE A 17 7.81 -12.13 5.09
CA ILE A 17 7.12 -13.10 5.96
C ILE A 17 5.75 -12.57 6.40
N GLU A 18 5.68 -11.29 6.74
CA GLU A 18 4.45 -10.63 7.18
C GLU A 18 3.43 -10.56 6.04
N LEU A 19 3.85 -10.13 4.85
CA LEU A 19 3.00 -10.11 3.66
C LEU A 19 2.47 -11.50 3.30
N LYS A 20 3.33 -12.52 3.37
CA LYS A 20 2.93 -13.91 3.12
C LYS A 20 1.87 -14.41 4.10
N SER A 21 2.05 -14.09 5.38
CA SER A 21 1.11 -14.48 6.43
C SER A 21 -0.23 -13.79 6.26
N LEU A 22 -0.22 -12.50 5.91
CA LEU A 22 -1.44 -11.75 5.61
C LEU A 22 -2.16 -12.28 4.37
N ALA A 23 -1.44 -12.61 3.30
CA ALA A 23 -2.01 -13.21 2.10
C ALA A 23 -2.72 -14.53 2.39
N PHE A 24 -2.14 -15.35 3.26
CA PHE A 24 -2.74 -16.61 3.69
C PHE A 24 -4.04 -16.39 4.46
N GLU A 25 -4.04 -15.53 5.48
CA GLU A 25 -5.24 -15.28 6.28
C GLU A 25 -6.37 -14.65 5.44
N LEU A 26 -6.07 -13.66 4.58
CA LEU A 26 -7.08 -13.08 3.70
C LEU A 26 -7.68 -14.10 2.72
N THR A 27 -6.85 -15.00 2.20
CA THR A 27 -7.31 -16.09 1.32
C THR A 27 -8.23 -17.03 2.07
N LYS A 28 -7.84 -17.44 3.28
CA LYS A 28 -8.63 -18.31 4.15
C LYS A 28 -9.98 -17.67 4.49
N GLU A 29 -10.00 -16.40 4.86
CA GLU A 29 -11.24 -15.65 5.13
C GLU A 29 -12.14 -15.58 3.89
N ALA A 30 -11.58 -15.29 2.71
CA ALA A 30 -12.36 -15.26 1.48
C ALA A 30 -13.01 -16.63 1.17
N ILE A 31 -12.27 -17.72 1.36
CA ILE A 31 -12.79 -19.08 1.21
C ILE A 31 -13.88 -19.36 2.24
N MET A 32 -13.70 -18.96 3.50
CA MET A 32 -14.72 -19.09 4.55
C MET A 32 -15.99 -18.30 4.23
N MET A 33 -15.88 -17.18 3.52
CA MET A 33 -17.01 -16.41 2.99
C MET A 33 -17.61 -17.00 1.69
N GLY A 34 -17.16 -18.19 1.25
CA GLY A 34 -17.63 -18.86 0.05
C GLY A 34 -17.07 -18.29 -1.26
N LYS A 35 -16.09 -17.38 -1.20
CA LYS A 35 -15.44 -16.80 -2.38
C LYS A 35 -14.18 -17.60 -2.73
N GLN A 36 -14.09 -18.06 -3.97
CA GLN A 36 -12.88 -18.72 -4.48
C GLN A 36 -11.84 -17.70 -4.96
N LYS A 37 -11.44 -16.78 -4.08
CA LYS A 37 -10.42 -15.76 -4.37
C LYS A 37 -9.17 -16.02 -3.56
N ILE A 38 -8.04 -16.10 -4.25
CA ILE A 38 -6.71 -16.26 -3.64
C ILE A 38 -6.01 -14.90 -3.70
N TYR A 39 -5.41 -14.50 -2.59
CA TYR A 39 -4.60 -13.29 -2.49
C TYR A 39 -3.12 -13.66 -2.45
N THR A 40 -2.31 -12.88 -3.15
CA THR A 40 -0.85 -13.00 -3.16
C THR A 40 -0.19 -11.80 -2.47
N GLU A 41 1.09 -11.93 -2.13
CA GLU A 41 1.90 -10.84 -1.57
C GLU A 41 1.88 -9.60 -2.49
N SER A 42 1.94 -9.81 -3.81
CA SER A 42 1.89 -8.75 -4.81
C SER A 42 0.56 -8.01 -4.80
N ASP A 43 -0.57 -8.71 -4.63
CA ASP A 43 -1.90 -8.08 -4.59
C ASP A 43 -2.00 -7.12 -3.39
N ILE A 44 -1.49 -7.56 -2.24
CA ILE A 44 -1.48 -6.75 -1.01
C ILE A 44 -0.57 -5.54 -1.18
N ALA A 45 0.65 -5.75 -1.70
CA ALA A 45 1.60 -4.68 -1.92
C ALA A 45 1.04 -3.63 -2.89
N HIS A 46 0.43 -4.08 -4.00
CA HIS A 46 -0.19 -3.19 -4.97
C HIS A 46 -1.33 -2.39 -4.35
N PHE A 47 -2.25 -3.06 -3.63
CA PHE A 47 -3.35 -2.40 -2.93
C PHE A 47 -2.85 -1.38 -1.90
N ALA A 48 -1.82 -1.72 -1.12
CA ALA A 48 -1.25 -0.80 -0.14
C ALA A 48 -0.65 0.44 -0.82
N ILE A 49 0.11 0.26 -1.91
CA ILE A 49 0.70 1.38 -2.66
C ILE A 49 -0.40 2.30 -3.21
N GLU A 50 -1.43 1.75 -3.86
CA GLU A 50 -2.52 2.55 -4.44
C GLU A 50 -3.22 3.43 -3.39
N ASN A 51 -3.40 2.92 -2.16
CA ASN A 51 -4.11 3.65 -1.11
C ASN A 51 -3.21 4.62 -0.33
N LEU A 52 -1.90 4.37 -0.29
CA LEU A 52 -0.97 5.15 0.53
C LEU A 52 -0.19 6.19 -0.28
N ILE A 53 -0.03 6.03 -1.60
CA ILE A 53 0.82 6.92 -2.40
C ILE A 53 0.39 8.38 -2.33
N ASP A 54 -0.91 8.63 -2.26
CA ASP A 54 -1.48 9.98 -2.16
C ASP A 54 -1.35 10.58 -0.75
N LEU A 55 -0.98 9.78 0.25
CA LEU A 55 -0.78 10.22 1.63
C LEU A 55 0.67 10.59 1.92
N ILE A 56 1.60 10.17 1.07
CA ILE A 56 3.03 10.41 1.25
C ILE A 56 3.32 11.87 0.90
N VAL A 57 3.82 12.61 1.89
CA VAL A 57 4.25 14.01 1.74
C VAL A 57 5.64 14.19 2.33
N LEU A 58 6.26 15.34 2.03
CA LEU A 58 7.47 15.78 2.71
C LEU A 58 7.07 16.64 3.91
N ASP A 59 7.74 16.42 5.04
CA ASP A 59 7.65 17.33 6.18
C ASP A 59 8.52 18.58 5.98
N ASP A 60 8.50 19.48 6.96
CA ASP A 60 9.26 20.74 6.93
C ASP A 60 10.80 20.52 6.92
N ASN A 61 11.26 19.32 7.27
CA ASN A 61 12.68 18.93 7.21
C ASN A 61 13.05 18.29 5.87
N GLY A 62 12.06 18.03 5.00
CA GLY A 62 12.24 17.31 3.74
C GLY A 62 12.27 15.79 3.88
N ASP A 63 11.84 15.26 5.03
CA ASP A 63 11.72 13.82 5.27
C ASP A 63 10.35 13.29 4.83
N LEU A 64 10.30 12.01 4.48
CA LEU A 64 9.04 11.34 4.11
C LEU A 64 8.13 11.21 5.33
N SER A 65 6.91 11.73 5.21
CA SER A 65 5.86 11.67 6.21
C SER A 65 4.55 11.22 5.57
N MET A 66 3.58 10.81 6.39
CA MET A 66 2.23 10.47 5.92
C MET A 66 1.19 11.41 6.52
N ILE A 67 0.31 11.93 5.67
CA ILE A 67 -0.88 12.66 6.10
C ILE A 67 -1.84 11.65 6.74
N ASP A 68 -2.46 12.03 7.87
CA ASP A 68 -3.52 11.23 8.47
C ASP A 68 -4.67 10.99 7.47
N LEU A 69 -5.17 9.75 7.43
CA LEU A 69 -6.25 9.28 6.57
C LEU A 69 -7.54 10.09 6.76
N ASN A 70 -7.79 10.60 7.97
CA ASN A 70 -8.94 11.45 8.24
C ASN A 70 -8.83 12.79 7.53
N THR A 71 -7.68 13.45 7.67
CA THR A 71 -7.35 14.71 7.00
C THR A 71 -7.38 14.57 5.47
N TYR A 72 -6.89 13.44 4.93
CA TYR A 72 -6.92 13.20 3.49
C TYR A 72 -8.33 13.03 2.91
N LYS A 73 -9.22 12.33 3.62
CA LYS A 73 -10.63 12.19 3.20
C LYS A 73 -11.34 13.55 3.15
N ASP A 74 -11.05 14.42 4.10
CA ASP A 74 -11.61 15.77 4.14
C ASP A 74 -11.13 16.61 2.94
N ILE A 75 -9.85 16.51 2.57
CA ILE A 75 -9.28 17.19 1.40
C ILE A 75 -9.88 16.66 0.08
N LYS A 76 -10.04 15.34 -0.08
CA LYS A 76 -10.63 14.76 -1.30
C LYS A 76 -12.12 15.11 -1.45
N GLN A 77 -12.89 15.15 -0.35
CA GLN A 77 -14.30 15.56 -0.39
C GLN A 77 -14.46 17.03 -0.79
N LEU A 78 -13.59 17.93 -0.30
CA LEU A 78 -13.59 19.35 -0.69
C LEU A 78 -13.26 19.54 -2.18
N GLY A 79 -12.33 18.75 -2.74
CA GLY A 79 -11.95 18.81 -4.15
C GLY A 79 -12.97 18.26 -5.15
N THR A 80 -14.02 17.58 -4.68
CA THR A 80 -15.07 16.99 -5.56
C THR A 80 -16.29 17.91 -5.71
N THR A 81 -16.24 19.13 -5.15
CA THR A 81 -17.37 20.09 -5.13
C THR A 81 -17.12 21.34 -5.99
N LEU A 82 -16.29 21.22 -7.04
CA LEU A 82 -16.05 22.28 -8.03
C LEU A 82 -16.25 21.76 -9.46
#